data_AF-A0A0R2E590-F1
#
_entry.id   AF-A0A0R2E590-F1
#
_cell.length_a   1.000
_cell.length_b   1.000
_cell.length_c   1.000
_cell.angle_alpha   90.00
_cell.angle_beta   90.00
_cell.angle_gamma   90.00
#
_symmetry.space_group_name_H-M   'P 1'
#
loop_
_entity.id
_entity.type
_entity.pdbx_description
1 polymer ?
#
loop_
_entity_poly.entity_id
_entity_poly.type
_entity_poly.pdbx_seq_one_letter_code
_entity_poly.pdbx_strand_id
1 'polypeptide(L)'
;MITAKEESVVYFLFKRVFRQLLYVLLWLLLGGIVFPMILSFMTGANYSLVEAIKNITLGPMLYIIVGCLALLSYSDFKILIQNGVSRHTYWKAKVIAFLGISTLGQVIGILYAFLLKLTLNGVSWEKFSLFMLIYGGFFKNTTVAYLVSFLFAILSSFVFSLTCILIGSVFSLFTKKQRRLIFLALITLFIVGIVTIADSYDRYGFKVSFRIINMLNFLAGYDQNSAGKTLNPTMPFIDLIVAGVLSSICSLWVMKHFKIRNE
;
A
#
# COMPACT_ATOMS: atom_id res chain seq x y z
N MET A 1 12.95 21.90 12.10
CA MET A 1 11.79 22.38 12.89
C MET A 1 10.59 22.52 11.98
N ILE A 2 9.43 22.03 12.43
CA ILE A 2 8.14 22.26 11.78
C ILE A 2 7.61 23.60 12.31
N THR A 3 7.06 24.46 11.45
CA THR A 3 6.45 25.73 11.90
C THR A 3 5.01 25.50 12.35
N ALA A 4 4.44 26.35 13.20
CA ALA A 4 3.04 26.24 13.65
C ALA A 4 2.03 26.21 12.47
N LYS A 5 2.35 26.89 11.36
CA LYS A 5 1.58 26.83 10.12
C LYS A 5 1.70 25.47 9.42
N GLU A 6 2.85 24.82 9.46
CA GLU A 6 3.02 23.47 8.93
C GLU A 6 2.27 22.43 9.76
N GLU A 7 2.29 22.54 11.10
CA GLU A 7 1.58 21.64 12.00
C GLU A 7 0.07 21.67 11.77
N SER A 8 -0.51 22.87 11.61
CA SER A 8 -1.94 23.01 11.34
C SER A 8 -2.35 22.38 10.00
N VAL A 9 -1.51 22.51 8.95
CA VAL A 9 -1.74 21.87 7.65
C VAL A 9 -1.61 20.35 7.74
N VAL A 10 -0.62 19.83 8.47
CA VAL A 10 -0.47 18.39 8.74
C VAL A 10 -1.70 17.85 9.45
N TYR A 11 -2.13 18.50 10.53
CA TYR A 11 -3.31 18.09 11.30
C TYR A 11 -4.58 18.12 10.46
N PHE A 12 -4.77 19.15 9.63
CA PHE A 12 -5.89 19.25 8.71
C PHE A 12 -5.92 18.07 7.72
N LEU A 13 -4.80 17.79 7.04
CA LEU A 13 -4.71 16.68 6.09
C LEU A 13 -4.89 15.34 6.78
N PHE A 14 -4.24 15.14 7.93
CA PHE A 14 -4.36 13.92 8.72
C PHE A 14 -5.81 13.65 9.13
N LYS A 15 -6.49 14.64 9.73
CA LYS A 15 -7.90 14.53 10.13
C LYS A 15 -8.82 14.22 8.96
N ARG A 16 -8.56 14.83 7.80
CA ARG A 16 -9.35 14.60 6.58
C ARG A 16 -9.17 13.19 6.04
N VAL A 17 -7.93 12.73 5.88
CA VAL A 17 -7.64 11.39 5.37
C VAL A 17 -8.11 10.33 6.35
N PHE A 18 -7.95 10.55 7.67
CA PHE A 18 -8.48 9.65 8.70
C PHE A 18 -10.02 9.54 8.61
N ARG A 19 -10.72 10.65 8.42
CA ARG A 19 -12.18 10.62 8.23
C ARG A 19 -12.58 9.86 6.96
N GLN A 20 -11.87 10.07 5.85
CA GLN A 20 -12.10 9.33 4.60
C GLN A 20 -11.87 7.83 4.79
N LEU A 21 -10.80 7.45 5.50
CA LEU A 21 -10.51 6.07 5.85
C LEU A 21 -11.66 5.44 6.64
N LEU A 22 -12.18 6.13 7.67
CA LEU A 22 -13.34 5.64 8.45
C LEU A 22 -14.59 5.46 7.59
N TYR A 23 -14.88 6.39 6.67
CA TYR A 23 -16.02 6.24 5.77
C TYR A 23 -15.87 5.03 4.85
N VAL A 24 -14.68 4.82 4.27
CA VAL A 24 -14.42 3.66 3.41
C VAL A 24 -14.52 2.35 4.21
N LEU A 25 -13.98 2.32 5.43
CA LEU A 25 -14.09 1.16 6.31
C LEU A 25 -15.55 0.86 6.69
N LEU A 26 -16.36 1.87 6.96
CA LEU A 26 -17.78 1.71 7.24
C LEU A 26 -18.52 1.10 6.05
N TRP A 27 -18.26 1.57 4.83
CA TRP A 27 -18.83 0.97 3.62
C TRP A 27 -18.39 -0.48 3.40
N LEU A 28 -17.13 -0.80 3.71
CA LEU A 28 -16.63 -2.16 3.59
C LEU A 28 -17.20 -3.09 4.67
N LEU A 29 -17.46 -2.60 5.87
CA LEU A 29 -18.15 -3.34 6.93
C LEU A 29 -19.61 -3.60 6.52
N LEU A 30 -20.31 -2.57 6.02
CA LEU A 30 -21.68 -2.71 5.54
C LEU A 30 -21.77 -3.70 4.36
N GLY A 31 -20.91 -3.56 3.35
CA GLY A 31 -20.93 -4.43 2.17
C GLY A 31 -20.37 -5.84 2.40
N GLY A 32 -19.38 -5.98 3.29
CA GLY A 32 -18.66 -7.24 3.50
C GLY A 32 -19.20 -8.10 4.65
N ILE A 33 -19.87 -7.50 5.64
CA ILE A 33 -20.41 -8.22 6.81
C ILE A 33 -21.92 -8.10 6.85
N VAL A 34 -22.45 -6.86 6.88
CA VAL A 34 -23.89 -6.64 7.10
C VAL A 34 -24.72 -7.15 5.92
N PHE A 35 -24.28 -6.90 4.69
CA PHE A 35 -25.00 -7.32 3.50
C PHE A 35 -25.08 -8.86 3.35
N PRO A 36 -23.97 -9.62 3.44
CA PRO A 36 -24.04 -11.09 3.46
C PRO A 36 -24.89 -11.65 4.61
N MET A 37 -24.86 -11.01 5.79
CA MET A 37 -25.68 -11.41 6.93
C MET A 37 -27.18 -11.22 6.68
N ILE A 38 -27.58 -10.12 6.03
CA ILE A 38 -28.98 -9.91 5.63
C ILE A 38 -29.39 -10.92 4.56
N LEU A 39 -28.54 -11.16 3.57
CA LEU A 39 -28.81 -12.16 2.53
C LEU A 39 -28.94 -13.56 3.10
N SER A 40 -28.11 -13.95 4.06
CA SER A 40 -28.19 -15.26 4.69
C SER A 40 -29.49 -15.42 5.48
N PHE A 41 -29.95 -14.36 6.16
CA PHE A 41 -31.24 -14.34 6.83
C PHE A 41 -32.41 -14.51 5.84
N MET A 42 -32.34 -13.85 4.67
CA MET A 42 -33.36 -13.97 3.63
C MET A 42 -33.37 -15.33 2.92
N THR A 43 -32.21 -15.96 2.75
CA THR A 43 -32.04 -17.21 2.00
C THR A 43 -32.04 -18.46 2.88
N GLY A 44 -32.02 -18.30 4.21
CA GLY A 44 -31.89 -19.41 5.16
C GLY A 44 -30.48 -20.03 5.20
N ALA A 45 -29.48 -19.35 4.63
CA ALA A 45 -28.10 -19.85 4.62
C ALA A 45 -27.44 -19.71 6.01
N ASN A 46 -26.60 -20.69 6.37
CA ASN A 46 -25.82 -20.64 7.61
C ASN A 46 -24.67 -19.63 7.48
N TYR A 47 -24.84 -18.45 8.05
CA TYR A 47 -23.79 -17.43 8.12
C TYR A 47 -23.20 -17.36 9.53
N SER A 48 -21.89 -17.60 9.62
CA SER A 48 -21.13 -17.43 10.86
C SER A 48 -20.44 -16.06 10.86
N LEU A 49 -20.93 -15.16 11.73
CA LEU A 49 -20.31 -13.84 11.93
C LEU A 49 -18.87 -13.98 12.44
N VAL A 50 -18.61 -14.97 13.28
CA VAL A 50 -17.27 -15.28 13.79
C VAL A 50 -16.32 -15.64 12.65
N GLU A 51 -16.77 -16.46 11.70
CA GLU A 51 -15.97 -16.85 10.54
C GLU A 51 -15.76 -15.69 9.57
N ALA A 52 -16.79 -14.87 9.35
CA ALA A 52 -16.67 -13.65 8.56
C ALA A 52 -15.64 -12.70 9.16
N ILE A 53 -15.65 -12.48 10.48
CA ILE A 53 -14.63 -11.68 11.15
C ILE A 53 -13.25 -12.31 10.99
N LYS A 54 -13.09 -13.63 11.21
CA LYS A 54 -11.79 -14.33 11.08
C LYS A 54 -11.16 -14.20 9.69
N ASN A 55 -11.99 -14.16 8.65
CA ASN A 55 -11.53 -14.14 7.26
C ASN A 55 -11.12 -12.74 6.78
N ILE A 56 -11.40 -11.69 7.55
CA ILE A 56 -10.97 -10.33 7.21
C ILE A 56 -9.44 -10.23 7.28
N THR A 57 -8.84 -9.67 6.23
CA THR A 57 -7.42 -9.37 6.14
C THR A 57 -7.18 -7.87 6.32
N LEU A 58 -7.38 -7.40 7.56
CA LEU A 58 -7.42 -5.97 7.88
C LEU A 58 -6.12 -5.22 7.51
N GLY A 59 -4.95 -5.81 7.73
CA GLY A 59 -3.66 -5.20 7.41
C GLY A 59 -3.49 -4.87 5.91
N PRO A 60 -3.54 -5.88 5.01
CA PRO A 60 -3.52 -5.66 3.56
C PRO A 60 -4.63 -4.74 3.06
N MET A 61 -5.83 -4.85 3.63
CA MET A 61 -6.96 -4.00 3.28
C MET A 61 -6.68 -2.52 3.59
N LEU A 62 -6.22 -2.22 4.82
CA LEU A 62 -5.82 -0.86 5.21
C LEU A 62 -4.64 -0.35 4.38
N TYR A 63 -3.67 -1.22 4.08
CA TYR A 63 -2.53 -0.91 3.20
C TYR A 63 -3.01 -0.38 1.84
N ILE A 64 -3.93 -1.10 1.19
CA ILE A 64 -4.49 -0.72 -0.12
C ILE A 64 -5.34 0.55 -0.02
N ILE A 65 -6.25 0.64 0.96
CA ILE A 65 -7.14 1.80 1.10
C ILE A 65 -6.33 3.09 1.30
N VAL A 66 -5.31 3.07 2.16
CA VAL A 66 -4.46 4.24 2.39
C VAL A 66 -3.70 4.63 1.12
N GLY A 67 -3.20 3.66 0.35
CA GLY A 67 -2.61 3.91 -0.96
C GLY A 67 -3.60 4.54 -1.96
N CYS A 68 -4.83 4.04 -2.01
CA CYS A 68 -5.88 4.63 -2.86
C CYS A 68 -6.21 6.08 -2.46
N LEU A 69 -6.28 6.37 -1.16
CA LEU A 69 -6.48 7.74 -0.68
C LEU A 69 -5.27 8.63 -1.01
N ALA A 70 -4.05 8.08 -0.97
CA ALA A 70 -2.83 8.80 -1.33
C ALA A 70 -2.82 9.30 -2.78
N LEU A 71 -3.46 8.57 -3.71
CA LEU A 71 -3.63 8.96 -5.11
C LEU A 71 -4.43 10.28 -5.27
N LEU A 72 -5.29 10.62 -4.32
CA LEU A 72 -6.16 11.80 -4.38
C LEU A 72 -5.39 13.07 -3.96
N SER A 73 -4.58 13.62 -4.86
CA SER A 73 -3.72 14.77 -4.56
C SER A 73 -4.28 16.15 -4.94
N TYR A 74 -5.22 16.23 -5.88
CA TYR A 74 -5.58 17.52 -6.49
C TYR A 74 -6.53 18.37 -5.65
N SER A 75 -7.55 17.77 -5.01
CA SER A 75 -8.54 18.51 -4.21
C SER A 75 -7.90 19.25 -3.05
N ASP A 76 -6.97 18.59 -2.38
CA ASP A 76 -6.35 19.09 -1.16
C ASP A 76 -5.30 20.14 -1.50
N PHE A 77 -4.58 19.91 -2.61
CA PHE A 77 -3.70 20.91 -3.19
C PHE A 77 -4.45 22.21 -3.52
N LYS A 78 -5.58 22.12 -4.23
CA LYS A 78 -6.33 23.31 -4.65
C LYS A 78 -6.77 24.15 -3.43
N ILE A 79 -7.34 23.52 -2.41
CA ILE A 79 -7.81 24.20 -1.19
C ILE A 79 -6.64 24.86 -0.46
N LEU A 80 -5.52 24.16 -0.27
CA LEU A 80 -4.41 24.67 0.53
C LEU A 80 -3.62 25.77 -0.19
N ILE A 81 -3.39 25.64 -1.49
CA ILE A 81 -2.72 26.71 -2.27
C ILE A 81 -3.59 27.97 -2.35
N GLN A 82 -4.91 27.83 -2.50
CA GLN A 82 -5.84 28.98 -2.48
C GLN A 82 -5.83 29.72 -1.14
N ASN A 83 -5.54 29.02 -0.04
CA ASN A 83 -5.39 29.60 1.30
C ASN A 83 -3.95 30.08 1.62
N GLY A 84 -3.10 30.26 0.61
CA GLY A 84 -1.75 30.82 0.80
C GLY A 84 -0.74 29.86 1.44
N VAL A 85 -0.93 28.55 1.29
CA VAL A 85 0.07 27.52 1.65
C VAL A 85 1.04 27.33 0.48
N SER A 86 2.35 27.22 0.75
CA SER A 86 3.33 26.97 -0.31
C SER A 86 3.25 25.51 -0.81
N ARG A 87 3.67 25.26 -2.06
CA ARG A 87 3.70 23.89 -2.64
C ARG A 87 4.60 22.94 -1.85
N HIS A 88 5.74 23.45 -1.36
CA HIS A 88 6.68 22.67 -0.55
C HIS A 88 6.07 22.31 0.81
N THR A 89 5.43 23.28 1.48
CA THR A 89 4.70 23.07 2.74
C THR A 89 3.60 22.04 2.58
N TYR A 90 2.84 22.12 1.49
CA TYR A 90 1.80 21.12 1.15
C TYR A 90 2.38 19.72 0.97
N TRP A 91 3.43 19.57 0.15
CA TRP A 91 4.06 18.27 -0.10
C TRP A 91 4.56 17.64 1.21
N LYS A 92 5.31 18.42 2.02
CA LYS A 92 5.84 17.97 3.30
C LYS A 92 4.71 17.54 4.25
N ALA A 93 3.65 18.34 4.35
CA ALA A 93 2.52 18.03 5.20
C ALA A 93 1.77 16.77 4.74
N LYS A 94 1.62 16.59 3.42
CA LYS A 94 1.00 15.42 2.83
C LYS A 94 1.82 14.16 3.10
N VAL A 95 3.14 14.20 2.89
CA VAL A 95 4.02 13.07 3.21
C VAL A 95 3.90 12.69 4.69
N ILE A 96 4.02 13.64 5.61
CA ILE A 96 3.91 13.37 7.05
C ILE A 96 2.54 12.78 7.42
N ALA A 97 1.45 13.34 6.90
CA ALA A 97 0.10 12.85 7.18
C ALA A 97 -0.08 11.40 6.71
N PHE A 98 0.36 11.07 5.50
CA PHE A 98 0.26 9.70 4.98
C PHE A 98 1.21 8.74 5.69
N LEU A 99 2.42 9.14 6.06
CA LEU A 99 3.31 8.31 6.88
C LEU A 99 2.66 7.98 8.23
N GLY A 100 2.06 8.97 8.91
CA GLY A 100 1.34 8.75 10.16
C GLY A 100 0.17 7.77 10.01
N ILE A 101 -0.68 7.98 9.00
CA ILE A 101 -1.86 7.13 8.76
C ILE A 101 -1.46 5.72 8.34
N SER A 102 -0.43 5.58 7.51
CA SER A 102 0.09 4.27 7.09
C SER A 102 0.68 3.50 8.28
N THR A 103 1.40 4.19 9.18
CA THR A 103 1.89 3.56 10.43
C THR A 103 0.72 3.04 11.26
N LEU A 104 -0.27 3.89 11.51
CA LEU A 104 -1.44 3.52 12.30
C LEU A 104 -2.19 2.35 11.66
N GLY A 105 -2.36 2.37 10.34
CA GLY A 105 -3.01 1.29 9.60
C GLY A 105 -2.28 -0.04 9.76
N GLN A 106 -0.95 -0.06 9.65
CA GLN A 106 -0.15 -1.28 9.86
C GLN A 106 -0.18 -1.74 11.31
N VAL A 107 -0.05 -0.83 12.28
CA VAL A 107 -0.12 -1.18 13.71
C VAL A 107 -1.47 -1.81 14.05
N ILE A 108 -2.58 -1.22 13.59
CA ILE A 108 -3.93 -1.77 13.79
C ILE A 108 -4.06 -3.14 13.09
N GLY A 109 -3.56 -3.28 11.87
CA GLY A 109 -3.61 -4.55 11.14
C GLY A 109 -2.82 -5.67 11.83
N ILE A 110 -1.67 -5.35 12.40
CA ILE A 110 -0.81 -6.28 13.13
C ILE A 110 -1.44 -6.67 14.47
N LEU A 111 -1.96 -5.69 15.22
CA LEU A 111 -2.70 -5.94 16.46
C LEU A 111 -3.92 -6.82 16.21
N TYR A 112 -4.68 -6.56 15.14
CA TYR A 112 -5.81 -7.39 14.73
C TYR A 112 -5.39 -8.83 14.43
N ALA A 113 -4.30 -9.01 13.67
CA ALA A 113 -3.78 -10.34 13.35
C ALA A 113 -3.30 -11.09 14.61
N PHE A 114 -2.68 -10.39 15.57
CA PHE A 114 -2.20 -10.98 16.82
C PHE A 114 -3.35 -11.31 17.79
N LEU A 115 -4.26 -10.37 18.05
CA LEU A 115 -5.31 -10.50 19.06
C LEU A 115 -6.46 -11.41 18.63
N LEU A 116 -6.93 -11.27 17.39
CA LEU A 116 -8.12 -11.97 16.92
C LEU A 116 -7.75 -13.21 16.11
N LYS A 117 -6.85 -13.06 15.15
CA LYS A 117 -6.60 -14.15 14.20
C LYS A 117 -5.75 -15.27 14.78
N LEU A 118 -4.68 -14.94 15.51
CA LEU A 118 -3.81 -15.93 16.13
C LEU A 118 -4.52 -16.65 17.29
N THR A 119 -5.22 -15.90 18.15
CA THR A 119 -5.97 -16.46 19.29
C THR A 119 -7.14 -17.34 18.86
N LEU A 120 -7.86 -16.98 17.79
CA LEU A 120 -9.08 -17.71 17.39
C LEU A 120 -8.84 -18.82 16.36
N ASN A 121 -7.75 -18.79 15.57
CA ASN A 121 -7.43 -19.84 14.59
C ASN A 121 -6.26 -20.74 15.01
N GLY A 122 -5.49 -20.39 16.06
CA GLY A 122 -4.34 -21.18 16.52
C GLY A 122 -3.19 -21.28 15.52
N VAL A 123 -3.18 -20.42 14.49
CA VAL A 123 -2.18 -20.45 13.41
C VAL A 123 -1.00 -19.53 13.74
N SER A 124 0.22 -19.99 13.49
CA SER A 124 1.44 -19.21 13.71
C SER A 124 1.53 -17.96 12.84
N TRP A 125 2.18 -16.91 13.36
CA TRP A 125 2.39 -15.62 12.70
C TRP A 125 3.04 -15.73 11.31
N GLU A 126 3.83 -16.77 11.10
CA GLU A 126 4.58 -17.02 9.85
C GLU A 126 3.69 -17.13 8.62
N LYS A 127 2.45 -17.62 8.77
CA LYS A 127 1.50 -17.73 7.66
C LYS A 127 0.79 -16.41 7.32
N PHE A 128 0.88 -15.40 8.19
CA PHE A 128 0.19 -14.12 8.01
C PHE A 128 1.06 -13.01 7.45
N SER A 129 2.37 -13.08 7.68
CA SER A 129 3.32 -12.12 7.12
C SER A 129 3.97 -12.68 5.86
N LEU A 130 3.77 -12.01 4.72
CA LEU A 130 4.48 -12.32 3.47
C LEU A 130 5.99 -12.28 3.65
N PHE A 131 6.48 -11.36 4.50
CA PHE A 131 7.90 -11.29 4.83
C PHE A 131 8.35 -12.55 5.56
N MET A 132 7.57 -13.07 6.50
CA MET A 132 7.92 -14.32 7.20
C MET A 132 7.89 -15.54 6.31
N LEU A 133 6.92 -15.59 5.40
CA LEU A 133 6.80 -16.69 4.45
C LEU A 133 8.05 -16.81 3.56
N ILE A 134 8.65 -15.68 3.19
CA ILE A 134 9.78 -15.61 2.26
C ILE A 134 11.13 -15.59 2.99
N TYR A 135 11.25 -14.84 4.08
CA TYR A 135 12.51 -14.54 4.78
C TYR A 135 12.56 -15.07 6.22
N GLY A 136 11.50 -15.70 6.75
CA GLY A 136 11.43 -16.11 8.15
C GLY A 136 12.56 -17.06 8.56
N GLY A 137 12.94 -17.98 7.68
CA GLY A 137 14.04 -18.92 7.94
C GLY A 137 15.45 -18.31 7.90
N PHE A 138 15.60 -17.02 7.58
CA PHE A 138 16.90 -16.34 7.63
C PHE A 138 17.38 -16.11 9.08
N PHE A 139 16.43 -15.87 9.99
CA PHE A 139 16.75 -15.55 11.37
C PHE A 139 16.74 -16.81 12.25
N LYS A 140 17.83 -17.05 12.97
CA LYS A 140 17.91 -18.13 13.97
C LYS A 140 17.02 -17.86 15.20
N ASN A 141 16.72 -16.59 15.49
CA ASN A 141 15.88 -16.17 16.61
C ASN A 141 14.54 -15.64 16.08
N THR A 142 13.44 -16.29 16.50
CA THR A 142 12.07 -15.98 16.09
C THR A 142 11.62 -14.59 16.52
N THR A 143 12.07 -14.09 17.68
CA THR A 143 11.74 -12.74 18.16
C THR A 143 12.34 -11.68 17.26
N VAL A 144 13.61 -11.86 16.85
CA VAL A 144 14.29 -10.94 15.91
C VAL A 144 13.58 -10.95 14.57
N ALA A 145 13.21 -12.15 14.09
CA ALA A 145 12.45 -12.30 12.87
C ALA A 145 11.15 -11.47 12.92
N TYR A 146 10.35 -11.60 14.00
CA TYR A 146 9.08 -10.88 14.14
C TYR A 146 9.27 -9.37 14.17
N LEU A 147 10.30 -8.89 14.87
CA LEU A 147 10.63 -7.46 14.90
C LEU A 147 11.01 -6.94 13.51
N VAL A 148 11.85 -7.67 12.78
CA VAL A 148 12.25 -7.26 11.41
C VAL A 148 11.04 -7.31 10.46
N SER A 149 10.18 -8.32 10.57
CA SER A 149 8.93 -8.39 9.80
C SER A 149 8.02 -7.19 10.07
N PHE A 150 7.95 -6.73 11.32
CA PHE A 150 7.16 -5.56 11.70
C PHE A 150 7.74 -4.28 11.08
N LEU A 151 9.06 -4.08 11.19
CA LEU A 151 9.75 -2.94 10.57
C LEU A 151 9.58 -2.94 9.05
N PHE A 152 9.67 -4.11 8.43
CA PHE A 152 9.46 -4.26 6.98
C PHE A 152 8.04 -3.86 6.57
N ALA A 153 7.02 -4.30 7.31
CA ALA A 153 5.62 -3.95 7.02
C ALA A 153 5.37 -2.43 7.10
N ILE A 154 5.90 -1.77 8.12
CA ILE A 154 5.82 -0.30 8.27
C ILE A 154 6.53 0.40 7.12
N LEU A 155 7.79 0.02 6.85
CA LEU A 155 8.60 0.61 5.79
C LEU A 155 7.94 0.42 4.41
N SER A 156 7.47 -0.79 4.11
CA SER A 156 6.76 -1.10 2.87
C SER A 156 5.52 -0.22 2.72
N SER A 157 4.75 -0.03 3.80
CA SER A 157 3.56 0.81 3.78
C SER A 157 3.90 2.29 3.51
N PHE A 158 5.01 2.78 4.04
CA PHE A 158 5.50 4.13 3.74
C PHE A 158 5.85 4.32 2.28
N VAL A 159 6.68 3.41 1.76
CA VAL A 159 7.15 3.47 0.37
C VAL A 159 6.00 3.33 -0.60
N PHE A 160 5.05 2.44 -0.32
CA PHE A 160 3.83 2.31 -1.11
C PHE A 160 3.00 3.59 -1.11
N SER A 161 2.77 4.17 0.07
CA SER A 161 2.03 5.43 0.19
C SER A 161 2.71 6.57 -0.58
N LEU A 162 4.04 6.69 -0.47
CA LEU A 162 4.83 7.68 -1.23
C LEU A 162 4.73 7.47 -2.74
N THR A 163 4.76 6.21 -3.18
CA THR A 163 4.60 5.85 -4.60
C THR A 163 3.20 6.20 -5.09
N CYS A 164 2.16 5.95 -4.30
CA CYS A 164 0.80 6.40 -4.61
C CYS A 164 0.68 7.93 -4.62
N ILE A 165 1.37 8.67 -3.74
CA ILE A 165 1.44 10.14 -3.79
C ILE A 165 2.07 10.58 -5.11
N LEU A 166 3.18 9.97 -5.53
CA LEU A 166 3.85 10.25 -6.80
C LEU A 166 2.90 10.01 -7.99
N ILE A 167 2.32 8.82 -8.07
CA ILE A 167 1.39 8.42 -9.14
C ILE A 167 0.19 9.38 -9.17
N GLY A 168 -0.42 9.63 -8.02
CA GLY A 168 -1.54 10.57 -7.88
C GLY A 168 -1.17 12.00 -8.28
N SER A 169 0.08 12.39 -8.02
CA SER A 169 0.61 13.69 -8.44
C SER A 169 0.76 13.79 -9.95
N VAL A 170 1.29 12.75 -10.60
CA VAL A 170 1.38 12.68 -12.07
C VAL A 170 -0.02 12.74 -12.67
N PHE A 171 -0.97 11.95 -12.17
CA PHE A 171 -2.36 11.97 -12.65
C PHE A 171 -3.06 13.32 -12.43
N SER A 172 -2.65 14.08 -11.43
CA SER A 172 -3.21 15.39 -11.15
C SER A 172 -2.81 16.47 -12.16
N LEU A 173 -1.75 16.25 -12.95
CA LEU A 173 -1.37 17.12 -14.06
C LEU A 173 -2.35 17.02 -15.25
N PHE A 174 -3.13 15.95 -15.35
CA PHE A 174 -4.09 15.76 -16.45
C PHE A 174 -5.48 16.28 -16.10
N THR A 175 -6.23 16.72 -17.10
CA THR A 175 -7.64 17.15 -16.94
C THR A 175 -8.51 15.96 -16.53
N LYS A 176 -9.71 16.22 -15.99
CA LYS A 176 -10.63 15.15 -15.55
C LYS A 176 -10.93 14.14 -16.68
N LYS A 177 -11.08 14.61 -17.92
CA LYS A 177 -11.33 13.77 -19.10
C LYS A 177 -10.11 12.92 -19.47
N GLN A 178 -8.93 13.54 -19.55
CA GLN A 178 -7.68 12.83 -19.86
C GLN A 178 -7.35 11.77 -18.80
N ARG A 179 -7.56 12.07 -17.51
CA ARG A 179 -7.32 11.10 -16.43
C ARG A 179 -8.17 9.84 -16.59
N ARG A 180 -9.44 9.98 -16.98
CA ARG A 180 -10.33 8.83 -17.23
C ARG A 180 -9.85 7.99 -18.41
N LEU A 181 -9.44 8.63 -19.51
CA LEU A 181 -8.92 7.93 -20.69
C LEU A 181 -7.61 7.18 -20.39
N ILE A 182 -6.68 7.81 -19.67
CA ILE A 182 -5.42 7.15 -19.28
C ILE A 182 -5.72 5.95 -18.38
N PHE A 183 -6.64 6.08 -17.42
CA PHE A 183 -7.00 4.97 -16.54
C PHE A 183 -7.61 3.80 -17.31
N LEU A 184 -8.49 4.09 -18.27
CA LEU A 184 -9.09 3.08 -19.14
C LEU A 184 -8.02 2.39 -20.01
N ALA A 185 -7.13 3.16 -20.64
CA ALA A 185 -6.03 2.63 -21.43
C ALA A 185 -5.08 1.75 -20.61
N LEU A 186 -4.79 2.13 -19.37
CA LEU A 186 -3.91 1.37 -18.48
C LEU A 186 -4.56 0.04 -18.06
N ILE A 187 -5.85 0.03 -17.77
CA ILE A 187 -6.62 -1.20 -17.51
C ILE A 187 -6.62 -2.11 -18.75
N THR A 188 -6.91 -1.56 -19.93
CA THR A 188 -6.91 -2.34 -21.18
C THR A 188 -5.53 -2.93 -21.45
N LEU A 189 -4.47 -2.14 -21.30
CA LEU A 189 -3.10 -2.60 -21.49
C LEU A 189 -2.71 -3.68 -20.47
N PHE A 190 -3.17 -3.55 -19.22
CA PHE A 190 -2.96 -4.57 -18.19
C PHE A 190 -3.64 -5.90 -18.55
N ILE A 191 -4.90 -5.87 -18.99
CA ILE A 191 -5.64 -7.07 -19.41
C ILE A 191 -4.96 -7.72 -20.63
N VAL A 192 -4.66 -6.95 -21.66
CA VAL A 192 -3.98 -7.44 -22.87
C VAL A 192 -2.59 -8.00 -22.51
N GLY A 193 -1.86 -7.33 -21.62
CA GLY A 193 -0.57 -7.80 -21.11
C GLY A 193 -0.67 -9.16 -20.43
N ILE A 194 -1.66 -9.35 -19.54
CA ILE A 194 -1.88 -10.65 -18.89
C ILE A 194 -2.21 -11.74 -19.91
N VAL A 195 -3.13 -11.46 -20.84
CA VAL A 195 -3.55 -12.44 -21.86
C VAL A 195 -2.39 -12.84 -22.76
N THR A 196 -1.58 -11.88 -23.19
CA THR A 196 -0.41 -12.15 -24.05
C THR A 196 0.67 -12.93 -23.31
N ILE A 197 0.92 -12.64 -22.04
CA ILE A 197 1.85 -13.41 -21.21
C ILE A 197 1.33 -14.84 -21.00
N ALA A 198 0.03 -15.01 -20.73
CA ALA A 198 -0.58 -16.32 -20.55
C ALA A 198 -0.53 -17.17 -21.84
N ASP A 199 -0.89 -16.60 -22.98
CA ASP A 199 -0.81 -17.29 -24.28
C ASP A 199 0.65 -17.62 -24.66
N SER A 200 1.59 -16.73 -24.36
CA SER A 200 3.02 -16.99 -24.57
C SER A 200 3.55 -18.10 -23.65
N TYR A 201 3.05 -18.16 -22.41
CA TYR A 201 3.39 -19.21 -21.45
C TYR A 201 2.94 -20.58 -21.96
N ASP A 202 1.70 -20.69 -22.41
CA ASP A 202 1.14 -21.96 -22.92
C ASP A 202 1.85 -22.44 -24.19
N ARG A 203 2.31 -21.53 -25.05
CA ARG A 203 2.95 -21.89 -26.34
C ARG A 203 4.45 -22.14 -26.26
N TYR A 204 5.17 -21.39 -25.44
CA TYR A 204 6.65 -21.36 -25.49
C TYR A 204 7.33 -21.65 -24.15
N GLY A 205 6.54 -21.77 -23.06
CA GLY A 205 7.05 -21.81 -21.70
C GLY A 205 7.69 -20.48 -21.25
N PHE A 206 7.93 -20.33 -19.95
CA PHE A 206 8.47 -19.10 -19.38
C PHE A 206 9.99 -18.99 -19.62
N LYS A 207 10.40 -18.54 -20.81
CA LYS A 207 11.80 -18.24 -21.12
C LYS A 207 12.10 -16.78 -20.81
N VAL A 208 12.49 -16.50 -19.57
CA VAL A 208 13.00 -15.17 -19.19
C VAL A 208 14.50 -15.12 -19.41
N SER A 209 14.98 -14.00 -19.94
CA SER A 209 16.41 -13.82 -20.16
C SER A 209 17.19 -13.97 -18.85
N PHE A 210 18.36 -14.61 -18.93
CA PHE A 210 19.23 -14.83 -17.77
C PHE A 210 19.56 -13.53 -17.01
N ARG A 211 19.64 -12.39 -17.73
CA ARG A 211 19.86 -11.07 -17.13
C ARG A 211 18.71 -10.62 -16.22
N ILE A 212 17.47 -10.84 -16.65
CA ILE A 212 16.29 -10.48 -15.85
C ILE A 212 16.21 -11.40 -14.62
N ILE A 213 16.48 -12.69 -14.77
CA ILE A 213 16.50 -13.64 -13.65
C ILE A 213 17.55 -13.23 -12.61
N ASN A 214 18.78 -12.90 -13.03
CA ASN A 214 19.81 -12.45 -12.11
C ASN A 214 19.46 -11.13 -11.42
N MET A 215 18.82 -10.20 -12.13
CA MET A 215 18.35 -8.96 -11.52
C MET A 215 17.27 -9.22 -10.46
N LEU A 216 16.28 -10.08 -10.76
CA LEU A 216 15.22 -10.44 -9.81
C LEU A 216 15.78 -11.18 -8.59
N ASN A 217 16.73 -12.10 -8.81
CA ASN A 217 17.42 -12.81 -7.75
C ASN A 217 18.22 -11.86 -6.85
N PHE A 218 18.90 -10.87 -7.44
CA PHE A 218 19.61 -9.85 -6.67
C PHE A 218 18.66 -9.02 -5.80
N LEU A 219 17.55 -8.52 -6.38
CA LEU A 219 16.54 -7.75 -5.65
C LEU A 219 15.87 -8.57 -4.54
N ALA A 220 15.63 -9.86 -4.78
CA ALA A 220 15.08 -10.78 -3.79
C ALA A 220 16.11 -11.21 -2.72
N GLY A 221 17.39 -10.85 -2.86
CA GLY A 221 18.45 -11.26 -1.94
C GLY A 221 18.82 -12.74 -2.03
N TYR A 222 18.69 -13.33 -3.22
CA TYR A 222 19.15 -14.68 -3.51
C TYR A 222 20.67 -14.70 -3.77
N ASP A 223 21.40 -15.53 -3.03
CA ASP A 223 22.82 -15.76 -3.22
C ASP A 223 23.06 -17.19 -3.74
N GLN A 224 23.73 -17.29 -4.90
CA GLN A 224 24.05 -18.56 -5.56
C GLN A 224 25.01 -19.44 -4.74
N ASN A 225 25.87 -18.83 -3.91
CA ASN A 225 26.81 -19.56 -3.04
C ASN A 225 26.13 -20.15 -1.79
N SER A 226 24.92 -19.68 -1.49
CA SER A 226 24.09 -20.11 -0.37
C SER A 226 22.96 -21.03 -0.84
N ALA A 227 23.22 -21.87 -1.84
CA ALA A 227 22.24 -22.79 -2.43
C ALA A 227 21.54 -23.64 -1.34
N GLY A 228 20.27 -23.36 -1.09
CA GLY A 228 19.44 -24.02 -0.08
C GLY A 228 19.29 -23.30 1.26
N LYS A 229 19.99 -22.16 1.45
CA LYS A 229 19.80 -21.28 2.61
C LYS A 229 18.89 -20.12 2.23
N THR A 230 18.05 -19.78 3.19
CA THR A 230 16.99 -18.79 3.18
C THR A 230 17.42 -17.44 2.57
N LEU A 231 16.48 -16.81 1.85
CA LEU A 231 16.73 -15.53 1.16
C LEU A 231 17.20 -14.45 2.13
N ASN A 232 18.08 -13.56 1.68
CA ASN A 232 18.58 -12.48 2.51
C ASN A 232 17.60 -11.29 2.51
N PRO A 233 16.98 -10.93 3.65
CA PRO A 233 16.06 -9.82 3.72
C PRO A 233 16.73 -8.45 3.59
N THR A 234 18.06 -8.32 3.66
CA THR A 234 18.69 -6.98 3.59
C THR A 234 18.49 -6.29 2.25
N MET A 235 18.48 -7.04 1.14
CA MET A 235 18.29 -6.47 -0.20
C MET A 235 16.92 -5.79 -0.37
N PRO A 236 15.78 -6.44 -0.07
CA PRO A 236 14.49 -5.77 -0.21
C PRO A 236 14.32 -4.58 0.76
N PHE A 237 15.02 -4.53 1.89
CA PHE A 237 15.06 -3.32 2.74
C PHE A 237 15.77 -2.16 2.04
N ILE A 238 16.92 -2.41 1.41
CA ILE A 238 17.66 -1.40 0.65
C ILE A 238 16.80 -0.91 -0.52
N ASP A 239 16.18 -1.82 -1.25
CA ASP A 239 15.31 -1.49 -2.40
C ASP A 239 14.15 -0.60 -1.98
N LEU A 240 13.49 -0.91 -0.86
CA LEU A 240 12.42 -0.09 -0.31
C LEU A 240 12.92 1.31 0.07
N ILE A 241 14.07 1.43 0.71
CA ILE A 241 14.64 2.73 1.08
C ILE A 241 14.93 3.56 -0.17
N VAL A 242 15.61 2.97 -1.16
CA VAL A 242 15.95 3.65 -2.42
C VAL A 242 14.67 4.07 -3.17
N ALA A 243 13.68 3.18 -3.29
CA ALA A 243 12.40 3.48 -3.90
C ALA A 243 11.64 4.59 -3.14
N GLY A 244 11.69 4.59 -1.81
CA GLY A 244 11.07 5.62 -0.97
C GLY A 244 11.68 7.00 -1.18
N VAL A 245 13.01 7.08 -1.24
CA VAL A 245 13.74 8.33 -1.52
C VAL A 245 13.42 8.84 -2.92
N LEU A 246 13.49 7.98 -3.94
CA LEU A 246 13.16 8.33 -5.32
C LEU A 246 11.71 8.80 -5.46
N SER A 247 10.74 8.08 -4.88
CA SER A 247 9.33 8.47 -4.90
C SER A 247 9.08 9.81 -4.21
N SER A 248 9.81 10.10 -3.12
CA SER A 248 9.74 11.38 -2.42
C SER A 248 10.27 12.54 -3.28
N ILE A 249 11.45 12.40 -3.88
CA ILE A 249 12.07 13.43 -4.72
C ILE A 249 11.21 13.68 -5.97
N CYS A 250 10.82 12.61 -6.66
CA CYS A 250 9.99 12.70 -7.86
C CYS A 250 8.62 13.32 -7.54
N SER A 251 7.99 12.96 -6.41
CA SER A 251 6.68 13.53 -6.06
C SER A 251 6.77 15.02 -5.76
N LEU A 252 7.83 15.48 -5.07
CA LEU A 252 8.08 16.90 -4.86
C LEU A 252 8.27 17.63 -6.20
N TRP A 253 9.06 17.06 -7.10
CA TRP A 253 9.33 17.64 -8.41
C TRP A 253 8.04 17.79 -9.23
N VAL A 254 7.22 16.74 -9.29
CA VAL A 254 5.93 16.76 -10.00
C VAL A 254 4.96 17.78 -9.38
N MET A 255 4.89 17.87 -8.04
CA MET A 255 4.02 18.83 -7.35
C MET A 255 4.43 20.30 -7.59
N LYS A 256 5.70 20.58 -7.86
CA LYS A 256 6.14 21.93 -8.27
C LYS A 256 5.51 22.37 -9.59
N HIS A 257 5.11 21.44 -10.46
CA HIS A 257 4.50 21.74 -11.75
C HIS A 257 2.96 21.80 -11.74
N PHE A 258 2.33 21.68 -10.57
CA PHE A 258 0.87 21.77 -10.49
C PHE A 258 0.37 23.17 -10.86
N LYS A 259 -0.65 23.21 -11.73
CA LYS A 259 -1.38 24.43 -12.09
C LYS A 259 -2.74 24.41 -11.42
N ILE A 260 -3.17 25.54 -10.86
CA ILE A 260 -4.53 25.69 -10.34
C ILE A 260 -5.48 25.75 -11.53
N ARG A 261 -6.48 24.88 -11.56
CA ARG A 261 -7.53 24.86 -12.59
C ARG A 261 -8.90 25.10 -11.98
N ASN A 262 -9.69 25.92 -12.66
CA ASN A 262 -11.11 26.11 -12.41
C ASN A 262 -11.90 25.15 -13.30
N GLU A 263 -11.72 23.84 -13.07
CA GLU A 263 -12.47 22.75 -13.70
C GLU A 263 -13.43 22.06 -12.73
#